data_AF-M7T299-F1
#
_entry.id   AF-M7T299-F1
#
_cell.length_a   1.000
_cell.length_b   1.000
_cell.length_c   1.000
_cell.angle_alpha   90.00
_cell.angle_beta   90.00
_cell.angle_gamma   90.00
#
_symmetry.space_group_name_H-M   'P 1'
#
loop_
_entity.id
_entity.type
_entity.pdbx_description
1 polymer ?
#
loop_
_entity_poly.entity_id
_entity_poly.type
_entity_poly.pdbx_seq_one_letter_code
_entity_poly.pdbx_strand_id
1 'polypeptide(L)'
;MIEDERSNLVTIALFNSIWVDAQKLGQVIQELCSNFLHFRKPFQCAISHVVPIIISKWFGHYPEDYARLHFHHNKIPGADTFFDMAQTIVETGRRRMMLFPLQMTLLLLQPEVFEVACNFRDTKSGALVKKVAFLETLKKAAKNGNETAVFCLVGTVHTARYLIPEGEEAGLVSYSLDIQDEMRDIVFGRHADGVLFDQDMTTITLITLAELNFDNFAVELTDICLRPNAPQVFQIALVQACAFFARHPQAERFRPLLSSVAPFVQGQLKVNIPL
;
A
#
# COMPACT_ATOMS: atom_id res chain seq x y z
N MET A 1 -4.24 35.55 -9.31
CA MET A 1 -4.78 34.83 -8.13
C MET A 1 -5.20 33.39 -8.44
N ILE A 2 -6.19 33.13 -9.31
CA ILE A 2 -6.56 31.74 -9.69
C ILE A 2 -5.45 31.05 -10.51
N GLU A 3 -4.80 31.81 -11.39
CA GLU A 3 -3.70 31.31 -12.21
C GLU A 3 -2.44 31.00 -11.39
N ASP A 4 -2.14 31.83 -10.39
CA ASP A 4 -1.06 31.59 -9.42
C ASP A 4 -1.34 30.37 -8.54
N GLU A 5 -2.59 30.17 -8.12
CA GLU A 5 -3.00 28.99 -7.36
C GLU A 5 -2.83 27.70 -8.17
N ARG A 6 -3.25 27.71 -9.45
CA ARG A 6 -3.01 26.59 -10.36
C ARG A 6 -1.52 26.32 -10.55
N SER A 7 -0.71 27.36 -10.75
CA SER A 7 0.75 27.23 -10.90
C SER A 7 1.41 26.63 -9.65
N ASN A 8 0.97 27.03 -8.47
CA ASN A 8 1.47 26.51 -7.20
C ASN A 8 1.05 25.05 -6.98
N LEU A 9 -0.17 24.66 -7.36
CA LEU A 9 -0.61 23.25 -7.31
C LEU A 9 0.19 22.38 -8.28
N VAL A 10 0.50 22.88 -9.48
CA VAL A 10 1.39 22.19 -10.42
C VAL A 10 2.79 22.05 -9.82
N THR A 11 3.31 23.08 -9.17
CA THR A 11 4.62 23.04 -8.49
C THR A 11 4.66 21.95 -7.41
N ILE A 12 3.61 21.82 -6.60
CA ILE A 12 3.50 20.74 -5.62
C ILE A 12 3.42 19.38 -6.31
N ALA A 13 2.66 19.25 -7.40
CA ALA A 13 2.59 18.00 -8.15
C ALA A 13 3.96 17.59 -8.74
N LEU A 14 4.80 18.55 -9.13
CA LEU A 14 6.16 18.30 -9.62
C LEU A 14 7.10 17.74 -8.55
N PHE A 15 6.78 17.84 -7.25
CA PHE A 15 7.56 17.15 -6.23
C PHE A 15 7.46 15.62 -6.37
N ASN A 16 6.48 15.08 -7.09
CA ASN A 16 6.48 13.66 -7.43
C ASN A 16 7.65 13.32 -8.40
N SER A 17 8.21 14.29 -9.12
CA SER A 17 9.27 14.05 -10.11
C SER A 17 10.68 14.12 -9.54
N ILE A 18 10.86 14.49 -8.27
CA ILE A 18 12.19 14.63 -7.66
C ILE A 18 12.67 13.30 -7.05
N TRP A 19 13.98 13.07 -7.15
CA TRP A 19 14.66 12.02 -6.40
C TRP A 19 15.13 12.58 -5.05
N VAL A 20 14.67 11.97 -3.97
CA VAL A 20 14.99 12.35 -2.60
C VAL A 20 15.69 11.19 -1.89
N ASP A 21 16.83 11.48 -1.25
CA ASP A 21 17.43 10.58 -0.25
C ASP A 21 16.75 10.80 1.12
N ALA A 22 17.13 10.02 2.14
CA ALA A 22 16.50 10.11 3.46
C ALA A 22 16.59 11.52 4.08
N GLN A 23 17.70 12.24 3.86
CA GLN A 23 17.91 13.59 4.39
C GLN A 23 16.97 14.59 3.70
N LYS A 24 16.93 14.58 2.36
CA LYS A 24 16.04 15.45 1.58
C LYS A 24 14.58 15.15 1.86
N LEU A 25 14.23 13.87 1.99
CA LEU A 25 12.88 13.45 2.37
C LEU A 25 12.47 14.06 3.71
N GLY A 26 13.35 13.97 4.72
CA GLY A 26 13.13 14.59 6.02
C GLY A 26 12.94 16.10 5.95
N GLN A 27 13.72 16.81 5.13
CA GLN A 27 13.57 18.25 4.93
C GLN A 27 12.22 18.60 4.28
N VAL A 28 11.82 17.85 3.24
CA VAL A 28 10.53 18.05 2.55
C VAL A 28 9.36 17.80 3.50
N ILE A 29 9.39 16.69 4.24
CA ILE A 29 8.34 16.36 5.21
C ILE A 29 8.24 17.42 6.30
N GLN A 30 9.38 17.86 6.84
CA GLN A 30 9.43 18.88 7.89
C GLN A 30 8.88 20.24 7.42
N GLU A 31 9.22 20.66 6.20
CA GLU A 31 8.73 21.93 5.65
C GLU A 31 7.21 21.89 5.38
N LEU A 32 6.74 20.78 4.80
CA LEU A 32 5.32 20.58 4.53
C LEU A 32 4.52 20.47 5.82
N CYS A 33 5.01 19.75 6.84
CA CYS A 33 4.30 19.60 8.10
C CYS A 33 4.19 20.93 8.83
N SER A 34 5.27 21.73 8.90
CA SER A 34 5.26 23.02 9.60
C SER A 34 4.20 24.00 9.06
N ASN A 35 3.78 23.84 7.81
CA ASN A 35 2.81 24.71 7.16
C ASN A 35 1.44 24.04 6.88
N PHE A 36 1.28 22.75 7.17
CA PHE A 36 0.17 21.96 6.65
C PHE A 36 -1.21 22.49 7.05
N LEU A 37 -1.38 22.85 8.32
CA LEU A 37 -2.65 23.40 8.84
C LEU A 37 -2.90 24.84 8.39
N HIS A 38 -1.87 25.55 7.94
CA HIS A 38 -1.97 26.92 7.43
C HIS A 38 -2.31 26.96 5.93
N PHE A 39 -2.07 25.86 5.20
CA PHE A 39 -2.41 25.77 3.79
C PHE A 39 -3.92 25.79 3.56
N ARG A 40 -4.33 26.41 2.44
CA ARG A 40 -5.71 26.30 1.98
C ARG A 40 -6.00 24.87 1.56
N LYS A 41 -7.28 24.51 1.63
CA LYS A 41 -7.81 23.19 1.31
C LYS A 41 -7.27 22.54 0.01
N PRO A 42 -7.20 23.23 -1.14
CA PRO A 42 -6.66 22.62 -2.37
C PRO A 42 -5.22 22.15 -2.23
N PHE A 43 -4.39 22.92 -1.51
CA PHE A 43 -3.00 22.57 -1.24
C PHE A 43 -2.89 21.40 -0.26
N GLN A 44 -3.71 21.37 0.80
CA GLN A 44 -3.78 20.21 1.71
C GLN A 44 -4.14 18.93 0.95
N CYS A 45 -5.10 19.00 0.02
CA CYS A 45 -5.47 17.86 -0.83
C CYS A 45 -4.32 17.44 -1.77
N ALA A 46 -3.64 18.39 -2.42
CA ALA A 46 -2.50 18.10 -3.27
C ALA A 46 -1.36 17.44 -2.49
N ILE A 47 -1.05 17.97 -1.30
CA ILE A 47 -0.04 17.40 -0.39
C ILE A 47 -0.41 15.99 0.05
N SER A 48 -1.68 15.75 0.38
CA SER A 48 -2.18 14.43 0.78
C SER A 48 -2.07 13.37 -0.33
N HIS A 49 -1.97 13.81 -1.58
CA HIS A 49 -1.71 12.94 -2.74
C HIS A 49 -0.23 12.79 -3.05
N VAL A 50 0.53 13.88 -3.02
CA VAL A 50 1.93 13.92 -3.45
C VAL A 50 2.88 13.29 -2.44
N VAL A 51 2.70 13.55 -1.14
CA VAL A 51 3.59 13.05 -0.08
C VAL A 51 3.67 11.51 -0.06
N PRO A 52 2.53 10.77 -0.14
CA PRO A 52 2.58 9.32 -0.27
C PRO A 52 3.46 8.83 -1.43
N ILE A 53 3.37 9.48 -2.58
CA ILE A 53 4.11 9.03 -3.77
C ILE A 53 5.61 9.27 -3.60
N ILE A 54 6.01 10.40 -3.04
CA ILE A 54 7.42 10.71 -2.79
C ILE A 54 8.02 9.70 -1.79
N ILE A 55 7.29 9.41 -0.72
CA ILE A 55 7.71 8.42 0.29
C ILE A 55 7.81 7.02 -0.34
N SER A 56 6.81 6.59 -1.11
CA SER A 56 6.83 5.29 -1.79
C SER A 56 7.97 5.16 -2.81
N LYS A 57 8.28 6.24 -3.54
CA LYS A 57 9.44 6.28 -4.44
C LYS A 57 10.75 6.18 -3.68
N TRP A 58 10.87 6.84 -2.53
CA TRP A 58 12.05 6.72 -1.68
C TRP A 58 12.29 5.28 -1.23
N PHE A 59 11.24 4.55 -0.80
CA PHE A 59 11.35 3.13 -0.46
C PHE A 59 11.93 2.29 -1.62
N GLY A 60 11.44 2.51 -2.84
CA GLY A 60 11.90 1.76 -4.02
C GLY A 60 13.28 2.17 -4.54
N HIS A 61 13.69 3.42 -4.35
CA HIS A 61 14.99 3.92 -4.80
C HIS A 61 16.12 3.68 -3.78
N TYR A 62 15.80 3.68 -2.49
CA TYR A 62 16.76 3.50 -1.39
C TYR A 62 16.27 2.45 -0.37
N PRO A 63 16.08 1.18 -0.80
CA PRO A 63 15.57 0.12 0.08
C PRO A 63 16.46 -0.11 1.31
N GLU A 64 17.78 0.04 1.17
CA GLU A 64 18.75 -0.06 2.28
C GLU A 64 18.52 1.01 3.35
N ASP A 65 18.22 2.25 2.95
CA ASP A 65 17.96 3.33 3.90
C ASP A 65 16.64 3.08 4.64
N TYR A 66 15.65 2.53 3.93
CA TYR A 66 14.37 2.12 4.50
C TYR A 66 14.52 0.93 5.46
N ALA A 67 15.36 -0.06 5.13
CA ALA A 67 15.71 -1.15 6.04
C ALA A 67 16.35 -0.63 7.31
N ARG A 68 17.38 0.24 7.19
CA ARG A 68 18.01 0.88 8.36
C ARG A 68 17.03 1.70 9.20
N LEU A 69 15.99 2.28 8.60
CA LEU A 69 14.91 2.94 9.34
C LEU A 69 14.24 1.96 10.31
N HIS A 70 13.84 0.79 9.81
CA HIS A 70 13.12 -0.22 10.58
C HIS A 70 13.97 -0.99 11.58
N PHE A 71 15.22 -1.32 11.24
CA PHE A 71 16.10 -2.12 12.10
C PHE A 71 16.94 -1.29 13.08
N HIS A 72 17.18 -0.01 12.80
CA HIS A 72 18.00 0.86 13.66
C HIS A 72 17.24 2.05 14.25
N HIS A 73 15.92 2.12 14.06
CA HIS A 73 15.06 3.20 14.56
C HIS A 73 15.56 4.60 14.17
N ASN A 74 16.15 4.73 12.97
CA ASN A 74 16.42 6.04 12.41
C ASN A 74 15.10 6.79 12.27
N LYS A 75 15.13 8.12 12.35
CA LYS A 75 13.92 8.95 12.30
C LYS A 75 13.94 9.85 11.09
N ILE A 76 12.79 9.94 10.43
CA ILE A 76 12.53 10.99 9.45
C ILE A 76 11.87 12.17 10.18
N PRO A 77 12.53 13.35 10.26
CA PRO A 77 11.98 14.53 10.92
C PRO A 77 10.60 14.91 10.37
N GLY A 78 9.72 15.37 11.25
CA GLY A 78 8.40 15.85 10.90
C GLY A 78 7.32 14.78 10.67
N ALA A 79 7.68 13.50 10.45
CA ALA A 79 6.70 12.46 10.12
C ALA A 79 5.63 12.24 11.21
N ASP A 80 6.08 12.19 12.48
CA ASP A 80 5.23 12.09 13.67
C ASP A 80 4.25 13.26 13.78
N THR A 81 4.78 14.48 13.75
CA THR A 81 3.99 15.72 13.84
C THR A 81 3.03 15.86 12.67
N PHE A 82 3.45 15.48 11.46
CA PHE A 82 2.59 15.54 10.28
C PHE A 82 1.42 14.58 10.39
N PHE A 83 1.64 13.37 10.90
CA PHE A 83 0.55 12.41 11.15
C PHE A 83 -0.48 13.03 12.11
N ASP A 84 -0.02 13.60 13.22
CA ASP A 84 -0.90 14.23 14.21
C ASP A 84 -1.68 15.41 13.62
N MET A 85 -1.03 16.27 12.82
CA MET A 85 -1.71 17.36 12.11
C MET A 85 -2.78 16.83 11.15
N ALA A 86 -2.51 15.77 10.40
CA ALA A 86 -3.50 15.15 9.52
C ALA A 86 -4.71 14.60 10.31
N GLN A 87 -4.51 14.11 11.54
CA GLN A 87 -5.62 13.69 12.42
C GLN A 87 -6.48 14.88 12.91
N THR A 88 -5.89 16.08 13.06
CA THR A 88 -6.66 17.27 13.47
C THR A 88 -7.59 17.82 12.40
N ILE A 89 -7.42 17.41 11.14
CA ILE A 89 -8.29 17.84 10.06
C ILE A 89 -9.69 17.22 10.27
N VAL A 90 -10.59 18.03 10.84
CA VAL A 90 -11.97 17.64 11.11
C VAL A 90 -12.75 17.66 9.81
N GLU A 91 -12.86 16.49 9.20
CA GLU A 91 -13.60 16.31 7.96
C GLU A 91 -14.68 15.22 8.08
N THR A 92 -15.71 15.36 7.24
CA THR A 92 -16.81 14.40 7.11
C THR A 92 -16.39 13.21 6.24
N GLY A 93 -16.92 12.03 6.56
CA GLY A 93 -16.73 10.71 5.92
C GLY A 93 -15.74 10.65 4.75
N ARG A 94 -16.20 10.97 3.53
CA ARG A 94 -15.43 10.80 2.28
C ARG A 94 -14.08 11.51 2.28
N ARG A 95 -14.01 12.71 2.83
CA ARG A 95 -12.81 13.54 2.76
C ARG A 95 -11.77 13.11 3.80
N ARG A 96 -12.23 12.67 4.98
CA ARG A 96 -11.39 11.99 5.97
C ARG A 96 -10.69 10.77 5.38
N MET A 97 -11.40 9.98 4.56
CA MET A 97 -10.83 8.80 3.90
C MET A 97 -9.77 9.15 2.85
N MET A 98 -9.79 10.36 2.28
CA MET A 98 -8.73 10.83 1.37
C MET A 98 -7.38 11.05 2.07
N LEU A 99 -7.37 11.18 3.40
CA LEU A 99 -6.13 11.34 4.18
C LEU A 99 -5.49 9.99 4.52
N PHE A 100 -6.16 8.86 4.28
CA PHE A 100 -5.64 7.54 4.59
C PHE A 100 -4.27 7.27 3.97
N PRO A 101 -4.02 7.57 2.68
CA PRO A 101 -2.70 7.35 2.08
C PRO A 101 -1.61 8.19 2.74
N LEU A 102 -1.89 9.47 3.04
CA LEU A 102 -0.95 10.35 3.75
C LEU A 102 -0.63 9.80 5.13
N GLN A 103 -1.67 9.49 5.92
CA GLN A 103 -1.51 8.99 7.27
C GLN A 103 -0.77 7.64 7.30
N MET A 104 -1.13 6.70 6.41
CA MET A 104 -0.48 5.40 6.35
C MET A 104 0.99 5.51 5.95
N THR A 105 1.31 6.29 4.92
CA THR A 105 2.71 6.45 4.48
C THR A 105 3.58 7.17 5.51
N LEU A 106 3.02 8.07 6.31
CA LEU A 106 3.72 8.67 7.45
C LEU A 106 3.96 7.66 8.59
N LEU A 107 3.06 6.68 8.79
CA LEU A 107 3.27 5.61 9.75
C LEU A 107 4.34 4.62 9.29
N LEU A 108 4.45 4.34 7.98
CA LEU A 108 5.55 3.53 7.42
C LEU A 108 6.93 4.10 7.74
N LEU A 109 7.04 5.39 8.08
CA LEU A 109 8.29 6.01 8.52
C LEU A 109 8.56 5.87 10.03
N GLN A 110 7.73 5.11 10.76
CA GLN A 110 7.70 5.02 12.22
C GLN A 110 7.62 3.55 12.67
N PRO A 111 8.75 2.84 12.71
CA PRO A 111 8.81 1.40 12.99
C PRO A 111 8.11 0.97 14.28
N GLU A 112 8.19 1.81 15.31
CA GLU A 112 7.67 1.58 16.65
C GLU A 112 6.16 1.36 16.67
N VAL A 113 5.44 1.90 15.69
CA VAL A 113 3.99 1.73 15.56
C VAL A 113 3.66 0.28 15.23
N PHE A 114 4.43 -0.35 14.33
CA PHE A 114 4.23 -1.75 13.93
C PHE A 114 4.75 -2.72 14.97
N GLU A 115 5.85 -2.39 15.65
CA GLU A 115 6.34 -3.18 16.79
C GLU A 115 5.30 -3.28 17.91
N VAL A 116 4.61 -2.18 18.20
CA VAL A 116 3.51 -2.18 19.16
C VAL A 116 2.32 -2.98 18.62
N ALA A 117 1.96 -2.79 17.34
CA ALA A 117 0.84 -3.51 16.73
C ALA A 117 1.03 -5.04 16.76
N CYS A 118 2.27 -5.51 16.64
CA CYS A 118 2.64 -6.94 16.69
C CYS A 118 3.06 -7.43 18.09
N ASN A 119 2.90 -6.61 19.14
CA ASN A 119 3.29 -6.93 20.52
C ASN A 119 4.79 -7.23 20.71
N PHE A 120 5.66 -6.75 19.83
CA PHE A 120 7.12 -6.80 20.01
C PHE A 120 7.60 -5.74 21.00
N ARG A 121 6.75 -4.75 21.29
CA ARG A 121 7.04 -3.65 22.21
C ARG A 121 5.80 -3.27 23.00
N ASP A 122 5.98 -3.06 24.31
CA ASP A 122 4.93 -2.51 25.17
C ASP A 122 4.59 -1.06 24.80
N THR A 123 3.30 -0.73 24.82
CA THR A 123 2.87 0.65 24.61
C THR A 123 3.12 1.50 25.86
N LYS A 124 4.08 2.42 25.78
CA LYS A 124 4.38 3.37 26.89
C LYS A 124 3.78 4.76 26.69
N SER A 125 3.22 5.06 25.52
CA SER A 125 2.75 6.41 25.16
C SER A 125 1.35 6.39 24.52
N GLY A 126 0.48 7.28 24.97
CA GLY A 126 -0.84 7.48 24.37
C GLY A 126 -0.80 7.93 22.91
N ALA A 127 0.31 8.51 22.44
CA ALA A 127 0.50 8.85 21.03
C ALA A 127 0.61 7.60 20.14
N LEU A 128 1.33 6.57 20.60
CA LEU A 128 1.45 5.29 19.88
C LEU A 128 0.12 4.55 19.85
N VAL A 129 -0.66 4.56 20.95
CA VAL A 129 -2.01 3.99 20.99
C VAL A 129 -2.90 4.55 19.88
N LYS A 130 -2.87 5.87 19.66
CA LYS A 130 -3.67 6.52 18.61
C LYS A 130 -3.28 6.07 17.21
N LYS A 131 -1.99 5.85 16.95
CA LYS A 131 -1.48 5.40 15.66
C LYS A 131 -1.84 3.95 15.37
N VAL A 132 -1.73 3.09 16.38
CA VAL A 132 -2.19 1.69 16.28
C VAL A 132 -3.70 1.63 16.08
N ALA A 133 -4.48 2.48 16.77
CA ALA A 133 -5.91 2.59 16.55
C ALA A 133 -6.28 3.05 15.12
N PHE A 134 -5.43 3.85 14.48
CA PHE A 134 -5.59 4.20 13.07
C PHE A 134 -5.40 2.99 12.14
N LEU A 135 -4.44 2.10 12.42
CA LEU A 135 -4.29 0.84 11.68
C LEU A 135 -5.57 -0.03 11.76
N GLU A 136 -6.15 -0.14 12.95
CA GLU A 136 -7.44 -0.84 13.14
C GLU A 136 -8.60 -0.14 12.41
N THR A 137 -8.56 1.19 12.31
CA THR A 137 -9.53 1.97 11.54
C THR A 137 -9.44 1.64 10.05
N LEU A 138 -8.23 1.50 9.50
CA LEU A 138 -8.02 1.09 8.11
C LEU A 138 -8.54 -0.32 7.86
N LYS A 139 -8.19 -1.29 8.71
CA LYS A 139 -8.70 -2.67 8.60
C LYS A 139 -10.22 -2.73 8.61
N LYS A 140 -10.86 -2.00 9.53
CA LYS A 140 -12.32 -1.90 9.59
C LYS A 140 -12.91 -1.26 8.34
N ALA A 141 -12.29 -0.20 7.81
CA ALA A 141 -12.75 0.45 6.59
C ALA A 141 -12.62 -0.48 5.37
N ALA A 142 -11.51 -1.21 5.24
CA ALA A 142 -11.28 -2.19 4.18
C ALA A 142 -12.34 -3.30 4.20
N LYS A 143 -12.64 -3.87 5.38
CA LYS A 143 -13.72 -4.85 5.58
C LYS A 143 -15.10 -4.34 5.16
N ASN A 144 -15.31 -3.03 5.19
CA ASN A 144 -16.55 -2.38 4.75
C ASN A 144 -16.50 -1.95 3.28
N GLY A 145 -15.57 -2.48 2.48
CA GLY A 145 -15.46 -2.19 1.04
C GLY A 145 -14.79 -0.86 0.70
N ASN A 146 -14.04 -0.24 1.63
CA ASN A 146 -13.32 0.99 1.32
C ASN A 146 -12.04 0.70 0.52
N GLU A 147 -12.08 0.98 -0.78
CA GLU A 147 -10.96 0.73 -1.69
C GLU A 147 -9.69 1.50 -1.33
N THR A 148 -9.82 2.73 -0.79
CA THR A 148 -8.65 3.51 -0.37
C THR A 148 -7.95 2.87 0.84
N ALA A 149 -8.72 2.28 1.77
CA ALA A 149 -8.16 1.55 2.90
C ALA A 149 -7.48 0.26 2.45
N VAL A 150 -8.10 -0.50 1.54
CA VAL A 150 -7.47 -1.68 0.91
C VAL A 150 -6.16 -1.27 0.23
N PHE A 151 -6.17 -0.20 -0.57
CA PHE A 151 -4.96 0.32 -1.22
C PHE A 151 -3.83 0.61 -0.22
N CYS A 152 -4.15 1.24 0.92
CA CYS A 152 -3.16 1.55 1.96
C CYS A 152 -2.57 0.27 2.59
N LEU A 153 -3.41 -0.72 2.90
CA LEU A 153 -2.99 -1.99 3.50
C LEU A 153 -2.19 -2.84 2.50
N VAL A 154 -2.64 -2.95 1.26
CA VAL A 154 -1.89 -3.63 0.18
C VAL A 154 -0.55 -2.92 -0.06
N GLY A 155 -0.53 -1.59 -0.09
CA GLY A 155 0.72 -0.82 -0.19
C GLY A 155 1.68 -1.10 0.97
N THR A 156 1.16 -1.35 2.17
CA THR A 156 1.96 -1.73 3.35
C THR A 156 2.64 -3.08 3.14
N VAL A 157 1.86 -4.10 2.76
CA VAL A 157 2.36 -5.43 2.38
C VAL A 157 3.44 -5.35 1.31
N HIS A 158 3.20 -4.53 0.27
CA HIS A 158 4.15 -4.31 -0.82
C HIS A 158 5.48 -3.74 -0.33
N THR A 159 5.46 -2.76 0.58
CA THR A 159 6.70 -2.14 1.08
C THR A 159 7.48 -3.04 2.04
N ALA A 160 6.82 -3.94 2.77
CA ALA A 160 7.48 -4.81 3.73
C ALA A 160 8.49 -5.77 3.07
N ARG A 161 8.33 -6.08 1.78
CA ARG A 161 9.28 -6.92 1.03
C ARG A 161 10.71 -6.37 1.01
N TYR A 162 10.88 -5.05 1.15
CA TYR A 162 12.20 -4.41 1.18
C TYR A 162 12.95 -4.70 2.49
N LEU A 163 12.27 -5.22 3.52
CA LEU A 163 12.86 -5.53 4.82
C LEU A 163 13.24 -7.01 5.00
N ILE A 164 12.71 -7.89 4.15
CA ILE A 164 12.91 -9.36 4.26
C ILE A 164 14.39 -9.78 4.10
N PRO A 165 15.21 -9.20 3.21
CA PRO A 165 16.57 -9.67 2.98
C PRO A 165 17.51 -9.57 4.20
N GLU A 166 17.19 -8.73 5.19
CA GLU A 166 18.04 -8.47 6.36
C GLU A 166 18.05 -9.60 7.39
N GLY A 167 17.11 -10.56 7.31
CA GLY A 167 17.05 -11.73 8.20
C GLY A 167 16.62 -11.45 9.65
N GLU A 168 16.49 -10.18 10.05
CA GLU A 168 15.91 -9.75 11.32
C GLU A 168 14.38 -9.60 11.22
N GLU A 169 13.66 -9.90 12.30
CA GLU A 169 12.20 -9.81 12.33
C GLU A 169 11.74 -8.37 12.61
N ALA A 170 11.49 -7.60 11.54
CA ALA A 170 10.88 -6.27 11.67
C ALA A 170 9.39 -6.37 12.02
N GLY A 171 8.93 -5.55 12.96
CA GLY A 171 7.50 -5.47 13.32
C GLY A 171 6.60 -5.19 12.11
N LEU A 172 7.07 -4.42 11.11
CA LEU A 172 6.32 -4.18 9.88
C LEU A 172 6.15 -5.46 9.03
N VAL A 173 7.13 -6.36 9.01
CA VAL A 173 7.03 -7.62 8.26
C VAL A 173 6.00 -8.54 8.92
N SER A 174 6.07 -8.71 10.25
CA SER A 174 5.06 -9.46 11.00
C SER A 174 3.65 -8.88 10.78
N TYR A 175 3.50 -7.56 10.91
CA TYR A 175 2.23 -6.89 10.66
C TYR A 175 1.72 -7.14 9.23
N SER A 176 2.63 -7.11 8.26
CA SER A 176 2.31 -7.31 6.84
C SER A 176 1.84 -8.72 6.53
N LEU A 177 2.41 -9.73 7.20
CA LEU A 177 1.95 -11.12 7.09
C LEU A 177 0.53 -11.28 7.67
N ASP A 178 0.25 -10.66 8.82
CA ASP A 178 -1.10 -10.72 9.42
C ASP A 178 -2.17 -10.08 8.53
N ILE A 179 -1.87 -8.92 7.93
CA ILE A 179 -2.82 -8.26 7.02
C ILE A 179 -2.87 -8.91 5.63
N GLN A 180 -1.88 -9.71 5.25
CA GLN A 180 -1.83 -10.38 3.94
C GLN A 180 -3.04 -11.31 3.76
N ASP A 181 -3.27 -12.18 4.75
CA ASP A 181 -4.42 -13.08 4.76
C ASP A 181 -5.75 -12.32 4.81
N GLU A 182 -5.81 -11.26 5.61
CA GLU A 182 -7.00 -10.40 5.70
C GLU A 182 -7.30 -9.70 4.36
N MET A 183 -6.30 -9.20 3.64
CA MET A 183 -6.49 -8.57 2.34
C MET A 183 -6.87 -9.58 1.26
N ARG A 184 -6.34 -10.81 1.30
CA ARG A 184 -6.81 -11.90 0.44
C ARG A 184 -8.31 -12.11 0.65
N ASP A 185 -8.73 -12.29 1.89
CA ASP A 185 -10.12 -12.61 2.23
C ASP A 185 -11.06 -11.46 1.93
N ILE A 186 -10.62 -10.21 2.11
CA ILE A 186 -11.41 -9.03 1.75
C ILE A 186 -11.52 -8.92 0.23
N VAL A 187 -10.42 -8.97 -0.53
CA VAL A 187 -10.48 -8.67 -1.97
C VAL A 187 -11.07 -9.82 -2.78
N PHE A 188 -10.75 -11.06 -2.41
CA PHE A 188 -11.17 -12.26 -3.14
C PHE A 188 -12.29 -13.04 -2.46
N GLY A 189 -12.77 -12.58 -1.30
CA GLY A 189 -13.89 -13.18 -0.59
C GLY A 189 -15.24 -12.92 -1.24
N ARG A 190 -16.24 -13.65 -0.73
CA ARG A 190 -17.65 -13.41 -1.10
C ARG A 190 -18.25 -12.42 -0.12
N HIS A 191 -18.40 -11.17 -0.53
CA HIS A 191 -19.16 -10.19 0.26
C HIS A 191 -20.66 -10.50 0.22
N ALA A 192 -21.34 -10.29 1.34
CA ALA A 192 -22.79 -10.52 1.48
C ALA A 192 -23.61 -9.71 0.46
N ASP A 193 -23.11 -8.54 0.07
CA ASP A 193 -23.78 -7.64 -0.87
C ASP A 193 -23.38 -7.88 -2.33
N GLY A 194 -22.50 -8.86 -2.60
CA GLY A 194 -21.98 -9.17 -3.94
C GLY A 194 -21.09 -8.08 -4.56
N VAL A 195 -20.77 -7.03 -3.79
CA VAL A 195 -19.88 -5.94 -4.23
C VAL A 195 -18.47 -6.49 -4.38
N LEU A 196 -17.87 -6.20 -5.55
CA LEU A 196 -16.50 -6.54 -5.88
C LEU A 196 -15.68 -5.26 -5.98
N PHE A 197 -14.40 -5.38 -5.67
CA PHE A 197 -13.43 -4.32 -5.92
C PHE A 197 -13.20 -4.14 -7.42
N ASP A 198 -12.74 -2.96 -7.82
CA ASP A 198 -12.39 -2.72 -9.21
C ASP A 198 -11.23 -3.62 -9.71
N GLN A 199 -11.02 -3.58 -11.03
CA GLN A 199 -10.02 -4.41 -11.69
C GLN A 199 -8.59 -4.10 -11.23
N ASP A 200 -8.26 -2.82 -11.05
CA ASP A 200 -6.90 -2.39 -10.72
C ASP A 200 -6.55 -2.80 -9.28
N MET A 201 -7.48 -2.60 -8.34
CA MET A 201 -7.36 -3.00 -6.94
C MET A 201 -7.23 -4.51 -6.80
N THR A 202 -8.05 -5.27 -7.51
CA THR A 202 -7.98 -6.73 -7.52
C THR A 202 -6.62 -7.21 -8.05
N THR A 203 -6.15 -6.60 -9.15
CA THR A 203 -4.88 -6.98 -9.80
C THR A 203 -3.67 -6.63 -8.95
N ILE A 204 -3.60 -5.41 -8.40
CA ILE A 204 -2.49 -4.99 -7.56
C ILE A 204 -2.43 -5.80 -6.26
N THR A 205 -3.58 -6.15 -5.70
CA THR A 205 -3.65 -7.05 -4.54
C THR A 205 -3.07 -8.41 -4.90
N LEU A 206 -3.51 -9.04 -6.00
CA LEU A 206 -3.01 -10.35 -6.42
C LEU A 206 -1.48 -10.35 -6.59
N ILE A 207 -0.96 -9.35 -7.31
CA ILE A 207 0.49 -9.19 -7.53
C ILE A 207 1.21 -9.06 -6.19
N THR A 208 0.73 -8.19 -5.31
CA THR A 208 1.38 -7.91 -4.02
C THR A 208 1.41 -9.14 -3.12
N LEU A 209 0.28 -9.88 -3.02
CA LEU A 209 0.21 -11.11 -2.23
C LEU A 209 1.19 -12.17 -2.76
N ALA A 210 1.28 -12.32 -4.09
CA ALA A 210 2.17 -13.28 -4.72
C ALA A 210 3.66 -12.89 -4.60
N GLU A 211 4.01 -11.60 -4.56
CA GLU A 211 5.40 -11.16 -4.38
C GLU A 211 5.93 -11.42 -2.97
N LEU A 212 5.11 -11.16 -1.94
CA LEU A 212 5.51 -11.29 -0.54
C LEU A 212 5.69 -12.75 -0.13
N ASN A 213 4.75 -13.63 -0.48
CA ASN A 213 4.79 -15.04 -0.09
C ASN A 213 4.31 -15.98 -1.21
N PHE A 214 5.08 -16.04 -2.30
CA PHE A 214 4.71 -16.83 -3.47
C PHE A 214 4.41 -18.30 -3.16
N ASP A 215 5.26 -18.94 -2.34
CA ASP A 215 5.21 -20.39 -2.12
C ASP A 215 3.90 -20.82 -1.44
N ASN A 216 3.35 -19.97 -0.58
CA ASN A 216 2.07 -20.25 0.09
C ASN A 216 0.86 -19.86 -0.75
N PHE A 217 0.95 -18.80 -1.57
CA PHE A 217 -0.22 -18.21 -2.22
C PHE A 217 -0.43 -18.63 -3.69
N ALA A 218 0.57 -19.15 -4.41
CA ALA A 218 0.46 -19.38 -5.85
C ALA A 218 -0.66 -20.38 -6.23
N VAL A 219 -0.75 -21.50 -5.51
CA VAL A 219 -1.79 -22.52 -5.75
C VAL A 219 -3.16 -21.98 -5.31
N GLU A 220 -3.22 -21.41 -4.12
CA GLU A 220 -4.46 -20.86 -3.54
C GLU A 220 -5.08 -19.78 -4.43
N LEU A 221 -4.29 -18.80 -4.89
CA LEU A 221 -4.76 -17.72 -5.76
C LEU A 221 -5.26 -18.26 -7.11
N THR A 222 -4.61 -19.30 -7.65
CA THR A 222 -5.07 -19.95 -8.88
C THR A 222 -6.45 -20.58 -8.67
N ASP A 223 -6.63 -21.34 -7.58
CA ASP A 223 -7.89 -22.00 -7.25
C ASP A 223 -9.03 -21.01 -7.01
N ILE A 224 -8.74 -19.91 -6.29
CA ILE A 224 -9.68 -18.82 -6.05
C ILE A 224 -10.13 -18.16 -7.36
N CYS A 225 -9.20 -17.89 -8.28
CA CYS A 225 -9.49 -17.15 -9.50
C CYS A 225 -10.10 -18.01 -10.61
N LEU A 226 -9.81 -19.32 -10.65
CA LEU A 226 -10.23 -20.22 -11.74
C LEU A 226 -11.40 -21.16 -11.38
N ARG A 227 -11.91 -21.12 -10.14
CA ARG A 227 -13.12 -21.86 -9.74
C ARG A 227 -14.31 -21.57 -10.70
N PRO A 228 -15.21 -22.54 -10.94
CA PRO A 228 -16.27 -22.42 -11.96
C PRO A 228 -17.19 -21.19 -11.85
N ASN A 229 -17.33 -20.63 -10.64
CA ASN A 229 -18.16 -19.45 -10.36
C ASN A 229 -17.32 -18.26 -9.86
N ALA A 230 -16.04 -18.19 -10.24
CA ALA A 230 -15.21 -17.02 -9.97
C ALA A 230 -15.74 -15.81 -10.75
N PRO A 231 -15.86 -14.65 -10.10
CA PRO A 231 -16.05 -13.39 -10.81
C PRO A 231 -14.99 -13.17 -11.91
N GLN A 232 -15.42 -12.58 -13.03
CA GLN A 232 -14.52 -12.32 -14.17
C GLN A 232 -13.33 -11.41 -13.79
N VAL A 233 -13.55 -10.47 -12.87
CA VAL A 233 -12.49 -9.57 -12.36
C VAL A 233 -11.30 -10.34 -11.77
N PHE A 234 -11.54 -11.49 -11.13
CA PHE A 234 -10.48 -12.35 -10.58
C PHE A 234 -9.69 -13.06 -11.69
N GLN A 235 -10.38 -13.55 -12.72
CA GLN A 235 -9.73 -14.20 -13.86
C GLN A 235 -8.87 -13.21 -14.64
N ILE A 236 -9.36 -11.99 -14.88
CA ILE A 236 -8.59 -10.93 -15.54
C ILE A 236 -7.39 -10.53 -14.69
N ALA A 237 -7.57 -10.38 -13.36
CA ALA A 237 -6.49 -10.04 -12.44
C ALA A 237 -5.38 -11.10 -12.45
N LEU A 238 -5.75 -12.38 -12.47
CA LEU A 238 -4.80 -13.50 -12.56
C LEU A 238 -3.99 -13.47 -13.86
N VAL A 239 -4.65 -13.21 -15.00
CA VAL A 239 -3.96 -13.09 -16.30
C VAL A 239 -3.04 -11.87 -16.34
N GLN A 240 -3.48 -10.72 -15.82
CA GLN A 240 -2.68 -9.51 -15.74
C GLN A 240 -1.47 -9.69 -14.82
N ALA A 241 -1.62 -10.36 -13.68
CA ALA A 241 -0.53 -10.70 -12.80
C ALA A 241 0.46 -11.67 -13.45
N CYS A 242 -0.01 -12.68 -14.19
CA CYS A 242 0.87 -13.54 -14.98
C CYS A 242 1.67 -12.74 -16.01
N ALA A 243 1.04 -11.80 -16.72
CA ALA A 243 1.72 -10.93 -17.67
C ALA A 243 2.75 -10.01 -16.99
N PHE A 244 2.45 -9.53 -15.77
CA PHE A 244 3.40 -8.77 -14.95
C PHE A 244 4.60 -9.63 -14.56
N PHE A 245 4.38 -10.80 -13.98
CA PHE A 245 5.45 -11.69 -13.53
C PHE A 245 6.31 -12.26 -14.65
N ALA A 246 5.74 -12.48 -15.84
CA ALA A 246 6.50 -12.90 -17.01
C ALA A 246 7.54 -11.85 -17.45
N ARG A 247 7.35 -10.58 -17.08
CA ARG A 247 8.29 -9.48 -17.37
C ARG A 247 9.21 -9.16 -16.17
N HIS A 248 9.01 -9.83 -15.04
CA HIS A 248 9.78 -9.58 -13.83
C HIS A 248 11.22 -10.09 -14.00
N PRO A 249 12.26 -9.40 -13.49
CA PRO A 249 13.65 -9.86 -13.58
C PRO A 249 13.89 -11.27 -13.02
N GLN A 250 13.05 -11.68 -12.07
CA GLN A 250 13.05 -13.02 -11.46
C GLN A 250 11.86 -13.88 -11.93
N ALA A 251 11.50 -13.82 -13.21
CA ALA A 251 10.33 -14.52 -13.76
C ALA A 251 10.30 -16.03 -13.46
N GLU A 252 11.47 -16.68 -13.37
CA GLU A 252 11.57 -18.11 -13.04
C GLU A 252 10.95 -18.46 -11.68
N ARG A 253 11.00 -17.54 -10.69
CA ARG A 253 10.34 -17.73 -9.39
C ARG A 253 8.83 -17.94 -9.56
N PHE A 254 8.22 -17.25 -10.53
CA PHE A 254 6.78 -17.26 -10.77
C PHE A 254 6.35 -18.30 -11.82
N ARG A 255 7.28 -19.08 -12.37
CA ARG A 255 7.01 -20.11 -13.38
C ARG A 255 5.93 -21.12 -12.96
N PRO A 256 5.84 -21.58 -11.69
CA PRO A 256 4.76 -22.49 -11.28
C PRO A 256 3.37 -21.89 -11.50
N LEU A 257 3.18 -20.61 -11.18
CA LEU A 257 1.92 -19.88 -11.40
C LEU A 257 1.63 -19.73 -12.90
N LEU A 258 2.62 -19.34 -13.69
CA LEU A 258 2.43 -19.23 -15.15
C LEU A 258 2.02 -20.57 -15.78
N SER A 259 2.60 -21.66 -15.28
CA SER A 259 2.32 -23.02 -15.77
C SER A 259 0.93 -23.50 -15.35
N SER A 260 0.47 -23.19 -14.13
CA SER A 260 -0.87 -23.56 -13.66
C SER A 260 -1.98 -22.81 -14.41
N VAL A 261 -1.73 -21.57 -14.81
CA VAL A 261 -2.71 -20.71 -15.51
C VAL A 261 -2.72 -20.93 -17.03
N ALA A 262 -1.64 -21.46 -17.61
CA ALA A 262 -1.51 -21.65 -19.07
C ALA A 262 -2.68 -22.43 -19.72
N PRO A 263 -3.19 -23.54 -19.17
CA PRO A 263 -4.31 -24.27 -19.76
C PRO A 263 -5.59 -23.42 -19.87
N PHE A 264 -5.86 -22.60 -18.84
CA PHE A 264 -7.00 -21.69 -18.84
C PHE A 264 -6.88 -20.64 -19.96
N VAL A 265 -5.73 -19.98 -20.06
CA VAL A 265 -5.48 -18.96 -21.10
C VAL A 265 -5.60 -19.55 -22.50
N GLN A 266 -5.03 -20.74 -22.73
CA GLN A 266 -5.15 -21.44 -24.01
C GLN A 266 -6.60 -21.81 -24.34
N GLY A 267 -7.37 -22.24 -23.34
CA GLY A 267 -8.81 -22.52 -23.49
C GLY A 267 -9.59 -21.27 -23.94
N GLN A 268 -9.36 -20.14 -23.26
CA GLN A 268 -10.03 -18.87 -23.60
C GLN A 268 -9.65 -18.36 -25.00
N LEU A 269 -8.40 -18.54 -25.43
CA LEU A 269 -7.96 -18.18 -26.78
C LEU A 269 -8.64 -19.03 -27.85
N LYS A 270 -8.79 -20.34 -27.63
CA LYS A 270 -9.46 -21.25 -28.59
C LYS A 270 -10.94 -20.96 -28.77
N VAL A 271 -11.64 -20.51 -27.72
CA VAL A 271 -13.06 -20.16 -27.77
C VAL A 271 -13.30 -18.84 -28.52
N ASN A 272 -12.33 -17.92 -28.51
CA ASN A 272 -12.47 -16.57 -29.07
C ASN A 272 -11.81 -16.35 -30.44
N ILE A 273 -11.22 -17.39 -31.05
CA ILE A 273 -10.78 -17.36 -32.45
C ILE A 273 -11.90 -17.98 -33.29
N PRO A 274 -12.71 -17.19 -34.02
CA PRO A 274 -13.64 -17.77 -34.99
C PRO A 274 -12.83 -18.45 -36.09
N LEU A 275 -13.16 -19.71 -36.39
CA LEU A 275 -12.75 -20.37 -37.63
C LEU A 275 -13.36 -19.65 -38.84
#